data_AF-A0A9W7EZJ3-F1
#
_entry.id   AF-A0A9W7EZJ3-F1
#
_cell.length_a   1.000
_cell.length_b   1.000
_cell.length_c   1.000
_cell.angle_alpha   90.00
_cell.angle_beta   90.00
_cell.angle_gamma   90.00
#
_symmetry.space_group_name_H-M   'P 1'
#
loop_
_entity.id
_entity.type
_entity.pdbx_description
1 polymer ?
#
loop_
_entity_poly.entity_id
_entity_poly.type
_entity_poly.pdbx_seq_one_letter_code
_entity_poly.pdbx_strand_id
1 'polypeptide(L)'
;MEDEPYGGMIVHGGNDISGNEVDSAARKEWIKQVTQVVFFINITKVGDYACTRASNLVDVDIPEGITIITKSSFGGCSSLKDIMFPKSLTSIGNYSFNECSNLGRVDLLHTNVEELGQQAFIYCTSLREMKVPNSLQRFGSSAFYGCSKLTPSDIGKCENDAVVAYLRSIQ
;
A
#
# COMPACT_ATOMS: atom_id res chain seq x y z
N MET A 1 16.31 5.92 18.30
CA MET A 1 14.86 6.17 18.18
C MET A 1 14.67 7.52 18.83
N GLU A 2 14.63 8.58 18.03
CA GLU A 2 14.38 9.93 18.55
C GLU A 2 12.87 10.11 18.65
N ASP A 3 12.39 10.29 19.89
CA ASP A 3 10.99 10.52 20.22
C ASP A 3 10.62 11.97 19.87
N GLU A 4 9.88 12.16 18.78
CA GLU A 4 9.16 13.40 18.53
C GLU A 4 7.71 13.29 19.05
N PRO A 5 7.12 14.36 19.60
CA PRO A 5 5.93 14.34 20.47
C PRO A 5 4.61 13.98 19.77
N TYR A 6 4.64 13.52 18.52
CA TYR A 6 3.48 13.20 17.71
C TYR A 6 3.46 11.76 17.18
N GLY A 7 4.04 10.77 17.87
CA GLY A 7 3.83 9.35 17.53
C GLY A 7 4.15 8.93 16.08
N GLY A 8 4.80 9.81 15.31
CA GLY A 8 5.19 9.61 13.93
C GLY A 8 6.53 8.88 13.91
N MET A 9 6.57 7.74 13.25
CA MET A 9 7.82 7.03 13.05
C MET A 9 8.65 7.73 11.99
N ILE A 10 9.91 8.01 12.34
CA ILE A 10 10.93 8.37 11.39
C ILE A 10 11.33 7.10 10.63
N VAL A 11 10.92 7.01 9.36
CA VAL A 11 11.52 6.05 8.43
C VAL A 11 12.86 6.64 8.01
N HIS A 12 13.96 6.27 8.69
CA HIS A 12 15.28 6.75 8.27
C HIS A 12 15.67 6.09 6.93
N GLY A 13 16.03 6.91 5.95
CA GLY A 13 16.62 6.46 4.70
C GLY A 13 18.01 5.87 4.95
N GLY A 14 18.14 4.58 4.68
CA GLY A 14 19.39 3.84 4.81
C GLY A 14 19.21 2.54 5.58
N ASN A 15 18.42 1.61 5.02
CA ASN A 15 18.06 0.33 5.60
C ASN A 15 17.28 0.42 6.92
N ASP A 16 16.24 -0.41 6.99
CA ASP A 16 15.47 -0.73 8.19
C ASP A 16 14.26 0.13 8.60
N ILE A 17 13.18 -0.04 7.83
CA ILE A 17 12.11 -0.90 8.35
C ILE A 17 12.06 -2.15 7.46
N SER A 18 13.12 -2.96 7.46
CA SER A 18 13.02 -4.32 6.97
C SER A 18 12.44 -5.13 8.13
N GLY A 19 11.71 -6.18 7.81
CA GLY A 19 10.91 -6.96 8.75
C GLY A 19 11.67 -7.70 9.85
N ASN A 20 12.91 -7.32 10.19
CA ASN A 20 13.71 -8.00 11.21
C ASN A 20 13.34 -7.57 12.65
N GLU A 21 12.52 -6.52 12.81
CA GLU A 21 12.02 -6.05 14.11
C GLU A 21 10.50 -6.17 14.30
N VAL A 22 9.75 -6.85 13.41
CA VAL A 22 8.27 -6.97 13.51
C VAL A 22 7.84 -7.53 14.88
N ASP A 23 8.72 -8.32 15.51
CA ASP A 23 8.48 -8.92 16.82
C ASP A 23 9.05 -8.15 18.02
N SER A 24 9.75 -7.04 17.82
CA SER A 24 10.34 -6.27 18.92
C SER A 24 9.24 -5.67 19.81
N ALA A 25 9.49 -5.60 21.12
CA ALA A 25 8.54 -5.03 22.07
C ALA A 25 8.25 -3.55 21.76
N ALA A 26 9.29 -2.80 21.36
CA ALA A 26 9.17 -1.41 20.92
C ALA A 26 8.24 -1.30 19.70
N ARG A 27 8.42 -2.17 18.69
CA ARG A 27 7.57 -2.20 17.51
C ARG A 27 6.12 -2.53 17.87
N LYS A 28 5.90 -3.53 18.73
CA LYS A 28 4.57 -3.94 19.19
C LYS A 28 3.84 -2.83 19.93
N GLU A 29 4.55 -1.96 20.65
CA GLU A 29 3.93 -0.81 21.31
C GLU A 29 3.62 0.31 20.30
N TRP A 30 4.56 0.59 19.41
CA TRP A 30 4.39 1.61 18.38
C TRP A 30 3.18 1.35 17.45
N ILE A 31 3.01 0.11 16.94
CA ILE A 31 1.90 -0.21 16.03
C ILE A 31 0.51 -0.04 16.65
N LYS A 32 0.42 -0.07 17.99
CA LYS A 32 -0.85 0.13 18.71
C LYS A 32 -1.28 1.60 18.73
N GLN A 33 -0.36 2.54 18.55
CA GLN A 33 -0.63 3.97 18.74
C GLN A 33 -0.42 4.80 17.48
N VAL A 34 0.34 4.31 16.50
CA VAL A 34 0.62 5.07 15.28
C VAL A 34 -0.67 5.39 14.53
N THR A 35 -0.83 6.67 14.19
CA THR A 35 -1.96 7.20 13.40
C THR A 35 -1.51 7.86 12.11
N GLN A 36 -0.23 8.27 12.02
CA GLN A 36 0.38 8.93 10.87
C GLN A 36 1.85 8.52 10.71
N VAL A 37 2.35 8.47 9.47
CA VAL A 37 3.76 8.21 9.13
C VAL A 37 4.27 9.30 8.19
N VAL A 38 5.48 9.79 8.42
CA VAL A 38 6.16 10.80 7.59
C VAL A 38 7.50 10.23 7.11
N PHE A 39 7.82 10.45 5.84
CA PHE A 39 9.04 9.98 5.21
C PHE A 39 10.04 11.13 5.01
N PHE A 40 11.34 10.82 5.11
CA PHE A 40 12.42 11.79 4.91
C PHE A 40 12.97 11.74 3.48
N ILE A 41 13.62 12.83 3.08
CA ILE A 41 14.23 12.97 1.75
C ILE A 41 15.27 11.87 1.49
N ASN A 42 15.42 11.47 0.22
CA ASN A 42 16.33 10.43 -0.29
C ASN A 42 15.93 8.96 -0.02
N ILE A 43 14.71 8.70 0.47
CA ILE A 43 14.16 7.34 0.51
C ILE A 43 13.57 7.01 -0.86
N THR A 44 13.97 5.87 -1.43
CA THR A 44 13.45 5.38 -2.71
C THR A 44 12.48 4.23 -2.57
N LYS A 45 12.35 3.63 -1.37
CA LYS A 45 11.48 2.47 -1.14
C LYS A 45 10.83 2.52 0.23
N VAL A 46 9.57 2.12 0.32
CA VAL A 46 8.93 1.76 1.60
C VAL A 46 9.31 0.32 1.91
N GLY A 47 9.98 0.09 3.04
CA GLY A 47 10.55 -1.22 3.41
C GLY A 47 9.52 -2.30 3.72
N ASP A 48 10.00 -3.54 3.75
CA ASP A 48 9.16 -4.71 4.00
C ASP A 48 8.53 -4.62 5.39
N TYR A 49 7.22 -4.83 5.47
CA TYR A 49 6.46 -4.77 6.71
C TYR A 49 6.52 -3.41 7.43
N ALA A 50 6.90 -2.31 6.76
CA ALA A 50 7.10 -0.99 7.36
C ALA A 50 6.04 -0.59 8.41
N CYS A 51 4.78 -0.68 8.02
CA CYS A 51 3.59 -0.34 8.80
C CYS A 51 2.65 -1.54 8.96
N THR A 52 3.12 -2.78 8.78
CA THR A 52 2.22 -3.93 8.89
C THR A 52 1.52 -3.96 10.25
N ARG A 53 0.22 -4.25 10.25
CA ARG A 53 -0.69 -4.33 11.41
C ARG A 53 -0.82 -3.04 12.22
N ALA A 54 -0.47 -1.89 11.65
CA ALA A 54 -0.76 -0.59 12.22
C ALA A 54 -2.27 -0.29 12.11
N SER A 55 -3.09 -0.93 12.95
CA SER A 55 -4.55 -0.89 12.82
C SER A 55 -5.17 0.48 13.08
N ASN A 56 -4.43 1.40 13.70
CA ASN A 56 -4.85 2.78 13.96
C ASN A 56 -4.30 3.80 12.95
N LEU A 57 -3.48 3.37 11.98
CA LEU A 57 -2.97 4.21 10.91
C LEU A 57 -4.13 4.65 10.01
N VAL A 58 -4.40 5.95 9.98
CA VAL A 58 -5.53 6.52 9.23
C VAL A 58 -5.08 7.25 7.97
N ASP A 59 -3.84 7.73 7.96
CA ASP A 59 -3.28 8.58 6.92
C ASP A 59 -1.81 8.24 6.64
N VAL A 60 -1.44 8.23 5.37
CA VAL A 60 -0.09 7.93 4.89
C VAL A 60 0.20 8.84 3.69
N ASP A 61 1.16 9.74 3.87
CA ASP A 61 1.71 10.56 2.79
C ASP A 61 3.00 9.93 2.28
N ILE A 62 2.99 9.33 1.10
CA ILE A 62 4.19 8.74 0.48
C ILE A 62 4.83 9.81 -0.41
N PRO A 63 6.05 10.29 -0.09
CA PRO A 63 6.64 11.42 -0.79
C PRO A 63 7.14 11.04 -2.18
N GLU A 64 7.28 12.07 -3.02
CA GLU A 64 8.00 11.96 -4.29
C GLU A 64 9.43 11.46 -4.09
N GLY A 65 9.89 10.61 -5.02
CA GLY A 65 11.18 9.91 -4.93
C GLY A 65 11.04 8.44 -4.51
N ILE A 66 9.95 8.06 -3.85
CA ILE A 66 9.63 6.65 -3.61
C ILE A 66 9.25 5.98 -4.93
N THR A 67 10.00 4.95 -5.31
CA THR A 67 9.77 4.16 -6.52
C THR A 67 9.15 2.80 -6.22
N ILE A 68 9.30 2.27 -5.01
CA ILE A 68 8.80 0.92 -4.67
C ILE A 68 8.13 0.90 -3.29
N ILE A 69 6.93 0.32 -3.22
CA ILE A 69 6.32 -0.15 -1.97
C ILE A 69 6.52 -1.66 -1.91
N THR A 70 7.26 -2.15 -0.92
CA THR A 70 7.69 -3.56 -0.90
C THR A 70 6.70 -4.46 -0.17
N LYS A 71 7.13 -5.67 0.22
CA LYS A 71 6.25 -6.73 0.70
C LYS A 71 5.58 -6.33 2.01
N SER A 72 4.25 -6.47 2.08
CA SER A 72 3.46 -6.24 3.30
C SER A 72 3.67 -4.88 3.97
N SER A 73 4.18 -3.86 3.27
CA SER A 73 4.53 -2.57 3.86
C SER A 73 3.40 -1.92 4.64
N PHE A 74 2.14 -2.09 4.22
CA PHE A 74 0.94 -1.59 4.91
C PHE A 74 -0.09 -2.70 5.19
N GLY A 75 0.31 -3.96 5.13
CA GLY A 75 -0.60 -5.09 5.34
C GLY A 75 -1.26 -5.05 6.72
N GLY A 76 -2.58 -5.05 6.79
CA GLY A 76 -3.37 -5.01 8.03
C GLY A 76 -3.59 -3.62 8.62
N CYS A 77 -3.34 -2.54 7.86
CA CYS A 77 -3.70 -1.17 8.28
C CYS A 77 -5.22 -0.96 8.15
N SER A 78 -5.99 -1.58 9.05
CA SER A 78 -7.46 -1.64 8.95
C SER A 78 -8.17 -0.31 9.12
N SER A 79 -7.54 0.74 9.66
CA SER A 79 -8.10 2.10 9.72
C SER A 79 -7.74 2.99 8.54
N LEU A 80 -6.83 2.56 7.65
CA LEU A 80 -6.39 3.34 6.50
C LEU A 80 -7.55 3.44 5.50
N LYS A 81 -7.97 4.66 5.17
CA LYS A 81 -9.14 4.92 4.31
C LYS A 81 -8.78 5.34 2.90
N ASP A 82 -7.69 6.09 2.77
CA ASP A 82 -7.17 6.65 1.54
C ASP A 82 -5.64 6.67 1.61
N ILE A 83 -4.99 6.78 0.46
CA ILE A 83 -3.54 6.84 0.35
C ILE A 83 -3.16 7.62 -0.92
N MET A 84 -2.21 8.54 -0.76
CA MET A 84 -1.64 9.27 -1.88
C MET A 84 -0.35 8.60 -2.34
N PHE A 85 -0.25 8.36 -3.65
CA PHE A 85 0.93 7.74 -4.25
C PHE A 85 1.74 8.78 -5.06
N PRO A 86 3.08 8.74 -4.97
CA PRO A 86 3.92 9.65 -5.74
C PRO A 86 4.00 9.23 -7.19
N LYS A 87 4.25 10.20 -8.08
CA LYS A 87 4.40 9.94 -9.52
C LYS A 87 5.58 9.02 -9.82
N SER A 88 6.61 9.06 -8.99
CA SER A 88 7.79 8.20 -9.10
C SER A 88 7.52 6.70 -8.82
N LEU A 89 6.36 6.33 -8.28
CA LEU A 89 6.07 4.93 -7.92
C LEU A 89 5.99 4.04 -9.17
N THR A 90 6.76 2.96 -9.19
CA THR A 90 6.83 1.98 -10.30
C THR A 90 6.37 0.58 -9.92
N SER A 91 6.33 0.23 -8.62
CA SER A 91 5.96 -1.11 -8.18
C SER A 91 5.29 -1.14 -6.81
N ILE A 92 4.26 -1.98 -6.69
CA ILE A 92 3.62 -2.35 -5.42
C ILE A 92 3.83 -3.85 -5.22
N GLY A 93 4.47 -4.21 -4.12
CA GLY A 93 4.90 -5.57 -3.80
C GLY A 93 3.78 -6.51 -3.35
N ASN A 94 4.19 -7.73 -2.99
CA ASN A 94 3.27 -8.76 -2.54
C ASN A 94 2.66 -8.37 -1.18
N TYR A 95 1.35 -8.55 -1.02
CA TYR A 95 0.61 -8.27 0.21
C TYR A 95 0.73 -6.82 0.71
N SER A 96 1.21 -5.86 -0.08
CA SER A 96 1.57 -4.52 0.41
C SER A 96 0.43 -3.80 1.14
N PHE A 97 -0.82 -4.05 0.75
CA PHE A 97 -2.04 -3.50 1.35
C PHE A 97 -3.04 -4.61 1.72
N ASN A 98 -2.59 -5.85 1.98
CA ASN A 98 -3.50 -6.92 2.36
C ASN A 98 -4.30 -6.55 3.62
N GLU A 99 -5.58 -6.88 3.68
CA GLU A 99 -6.45 -6.66 4.85
C GLU A 99 -6.55 -5.19 5.31
N CYS A 100 -6.27 -4.22 4.43
CA CYS A 100 -6.64 -2.81 4.65
C CYS A 100 -8.15 -2.65 4.46
N SER A 101 -8.95 -3.20 5.37
CA SER A 101 -10.40 -3.41 5.20
C SER A 101 -11.23 -2.13 5.08
N ASN A 102 -10.73 -0.97 5.53
CA ASN A 102 -11.37 0.33 5.34
C ASN A 102 -10.84 1.13 4.14
N LEU A 103 -9.82 0.63 3.43
CA LEU A 103 -9.26 1.31 2.26
C LEU A 103 -10.32 1.35 1.17
N GLY A 104 -10.84 2.54 0.92
CA GLY A 104 -12.03 2.72 0.10
C GLY A 104 -11.71 3.02 -1.37
N ARG A 105 -10.62 3.73 -1.60
CA ARG A 105 -10.18 4.19 -2.91
C ARG A 105 -8.67 4.02 -3.03
N VAL A 106 -8.23 3.62 -4.20
CA VAL A 106 -6.81 3.60 -4.59
C VAL A 106 -6.69 4.36 -5.90
N ASP A 107 -5.90 5.41 -5.92
CA ASP A 107 -5.67 6.23 -7.12
C ASP A 107 -4.20 6.15 -7.57
N LEU A 108 -3.95 5.29 -8.56
CA LEU A 108 -2.64 5.14 -9.19
C LEU A 108 -2.55 5.85 -10.55
N LEU A 109 -3.54 6.66 -10.95
CA LEU A 109 -3.66 7.23 -12.30
C LEU A 109 -2.41 7.99 -12.76
N HIS A 110 -1.74 8.66 -11.83
CA HIS A 110 -0.57 9.50 -12.10
C HIS A 110 0.78 8.85 -11.73
N THR A 111 0.77 7.56 -11.42
CA THR A 111 1.97 6.78 -11.12
C THR A 111 2.55 6.15 -12.39
N ASN A 112 3.73 5.54 -12.28
CA ASN A 112 4.33 4.71 -13.31
C ASN A 112 4.29 3.23 -12.92
N VAL A 113 3.30 2.80 -12.13
CA VAL A 113 3.22 1.42 -11.65
C VAL A 113 3.06 0.46 -12.83
N GLU A 114 3.98 -0.49 -12.96
CA GLU A 114 3.96 -1.51 -14.02
C GLU A 114 3.42 -2.86 -13.53
N GLU A 115 3.49 -3.10 -12.22
CA GLU A 115 3.14 -4.37 -11.59
C GLU A 115 2.52 -4.17 -10.20
N LEU A 116 1.43 -4.91 -9.96
CA LEU A 116 0.90 -5.19 -8.63
C LEU A 116 1.30 -6.60 -8.20
N GLY A 117 1.88 -6.75 -7.02
CA GLY A 117 2.30 -8.04 -6.48
C GLY A 117 1.15 -8.99 -6.13
N GLN A 118 1.51 -10.23 -5.80
CA GLN A 118 0.57 -11.25 -5.33
C GLN A 118 -0.21 -10.73 -4.13
N GLN A 119 -1.54 -10.85 -4.18
CA GLN A 119 -2.43 -10.51 -3.06
C GLN A 119 -2.21 -9.08 -2.53
N ALA A 120 -1.74 -8.15 -3.36
CA ALA A 120 -1.40 -6.79 -2.96
C ALA A 120 -2.55 -6.08 -2.21
N PHE A 121 -3.80 -6.33 -2.58
CA PHE A 121 -5.02 -5.77 -1.97
C PHE A 121 -6.01 -6.87 -1.54
N ILE A 122 -5.53 -8.07 -1.19
CA ILE A 122 -6.43 -9.16 -0.74
C ILE A 122 -7.24 -8.70 0.50
N TYR A 123 -8.54 -8.98 0.50
CA TYR A 123 -9.48 -8.61 1.57
C TYR A 123 -9.56 -7.11 1.92
N CYS A 124 -9.26 -6.22 0.96
CA CYS A 124 -9.64 -4.81 1.06
C CYS A 124 -11.16 -4.66 0.81
N THR A 125 -11.98 -5.09 1.77
CA THR A 125 -13.44 -5.25 1.61
C THR A 125 -14.20 -3.93 1.41
N SER A 126 -13.59 -2.78 1.72
CA SER A 126 -14.18 -1.47 1.43
C SER A 126 -13.76 -0.86 0.09
N LEU A 127 -12.78 -1.46 -0.60
CA LEU A 127 -12.24 -0.94 -1.85
C LEU A 127 -13.32 -0.97 -2.91
N ARG A 128 -13.73 0.21 -3.36
CA ARG A 128 -14.84 0.42 -4.31
C ARG A 128 -14.44 1.26 -5.52
N GLU A 129 -13.22 1.79 -5.54
CA GLU A 129 -12.71 2.59 -6.65
C GLU A 129 -11.21 2.32 -6.77
N MET A 130 -10.77 1.94 -7.96
CA MET A 130 -9.36 1.70 -8.27
C MET A 130 -9.02 2.41 -9.59
N LYS A 131 -8.23 3.48 -9.54
CA LYS A 131 -7.71 4.10 -10.76
C LYS A 131 -6.33 3.55 -11.03
N VAL A 132 -6.09 3.07 -12.24
CA VAL A 132 -4.84 2.43 -12.66
C VAL A 132 -4.12 3.31 -13.69
N PRO A 133 -2.77 3.31 -13.73
CA PRO A 133 -2.03 4.00 -14.77
C PRO A 133 -2.01 3.15 -16.06
N ASN A 134 -1.76 3.80 -17.20
CA ASN A 134 -1.58 3.11 -18.48
C ASN A 134 -0.34 2.20 -18.51
N SER A 135 0.63 2.43 -17.60
CA SER A 135 1.83 1.62 -17.47
C SER A 135 1.56 0.25 -16.84
N LEU A 136 0.42 0.03 -16.17
CA LEU A 136 0.17 -1.21 -15.45
C LEU A 136 -0.04 -2.38 -16.43
N GLN A 137 0.85 -3.37 -16.40
CA GLN A 137 0.83 -4.52 -17.31
C GLN A 137 0.66 -5.86 -16.57
N ARG A 138 1.05 -5.95 -15.30
CA ARG A 138 1.12 -7.23 -14.57
C ARG A 138 0.38 -7.21 -13.24
N PHE A 139 -0.27 -8.34 -12.96
CA PHE A 139 -0.93 -8.61 -11.69
C PHE A 139 -0.41 -9.92 -11.12
N GLY A 140 -0.03 -9.89 -9.85
CA GLY A 140 0.17 -11.10 -9.09
C GLY A 140 -1.14 -11.82 -8.85
N SER A 141 -1.04 -13.11 -8.54
CA SER A 141 -2.19 -13.95 -8.21
C SER A 141 -3.04 -13.33 -7.11
N SER A 142 -4.36 -13.32 -7.30
CA SER A 142 -5.33 -12.90 -6.28
C SER A 142 -5.12 -11.49 -5.72
N ALA A 143 -4.57 -10.56 -6.50
CA ALA A 143 -4.27 -9.19 -6.10
C ALA A 143 -5.47 -8.46 -5.49
N PHE A 144 -6.69 -8.72 -5.98
CA PHE A 144 -7.94 -8.15 -5.46
C PHE A 144 -8.91 -9.18 -4.89
N TYR A 145 -8.43 -10.39 -4.54
CA TYR A 145 -9.31 -11.42 -3.98
C TYR A 145 -9.99 -10.92 -2.69
N GLY A 146 -11.31 -11.10 -2.57
CA GLY A 146 -12.06 -10.63 -1.40
C GLY A 146 -12.31 -9.11 -1.35
N CYS A 147 -11.98 -8.34 -2.40
CA CYS A 147 -12.42 -6.95 -2.56
C CYS A 147 -13.91 -6.90 -2.94
N SER A 148 -14.80 -7.22 -2.01
CA SER A 148 -16.23 -7.47 -2.29
C SER A 148 -17.03 -6.27 -2.81
N LYS A 149 -16.50 -5.05 -2.70
CA LYS A 149 -17.12 -3.82 -3.23
C LYS A 149 -16.52 -3.36 -4.56
N LEU A 150 -15.43 -3.97 -5.01
CA LEU A 150 -14.75 -3.60 -6.25
C LEU A 150 -15.41 -4.34 -7.40
N THR A 151 -16.09 -3.61 -8.28
CA THR A 151 -16.65 -4.18 -9.50
C THR A 151 -15.73 -3.92 -10.70
N PRO A 152 -15.86 -4.68 -11.80
CA PRO A 152 -15.08 -4.43 -13.01
C PRO A 152 -15.25 -3.00 -13.58
N SER A 153 -16.39 -2.34 -13.33
CA SER A 153 -16.65 -0.95 -13.76
C SER A 153 -15.99 0.12 -12.89
N ASP A 154 -15.61 -0.21 -11.66
CA ASP A 154 -15.00 0.73 -10.71
C ASP A 154 -13.51 0.95 -10.96
N ILE A 155 -12.97 0.22 -11.93
CA ILE A 155 -11.60 0.33 -12.36
C ILE A 155 -11.62 1.22 -13.59
N GLY A 156 -11.30 2.51 -13.38
CA GLY A 156 -11.49 3.58 -14.37
C GLY A 156 -10.92 3.21 -15.74
N LYS A 157 -11.42 3.86 -16.82
CA LYS A 157 -11.08 3.58 -18.22
C LYS A 157 -9.59 3.25 -18.41
N CYS A 158 -9.26 1.98 -18.33
CA CYS A 158 -7.94 1.47 -18.59
C CYS A 158 -8.00 0.96 -20.03
N GLU A 159 -7.15 1.50 -20.90
CA GLU A 159 -7.03 1.01 -22.29
C GLU A 159 -6.31 -0.36 -22.35
N ASN A 160 -5.92 -0.93 -21.21
CA ASN A 160 -5.21 -2.19 -21.14
C ASN A 160 -6.18 -3.37 -21.02
N ASP A 161 -6.35 -4.10 -22.12
CA ASP A 161 -7.19 -5.30 -22.20
C ASP A 161 -6.80 -6.39 -21.19
N ALA A 162 -5.52 -6.52 -20.83
CA ALA A 162 -5.07 -7.50 -19.84
C ALA A 162 -5.54 -7.15 -18.43
N VAL A 163 -5.56 -5.86 -18.09
CA VAL A 163 -6.14 -5.34 -16.84
C VAL A 163 -7.63 -5.66 -16.80
N VAL A 164 -8.35 -5.33 -17.86
CA VAL A 164 -9.79 -5.59 -17.96
C VAL A 164 -10.10 -7.10 -17.88
N ALA A 165 -9.32 -7.95 -18.53
CA ALA A 165 -9.50 -9.40 -18.50
C ALA A 165 -9.26 -9.99 -17.10
N TYR A 166 -8.19 -9.59 -16.43
CA TYR A 166 -7.90 -10.01 -15.04
C TYR A 166 -9.05 -9.62 -14.10
N LEU A 167 -9.61 -8.42 -14.26
CA LEU A 167 -10.66 -7.90 -13.39
C LEU A 167 -12.04 -8.49 -13.68
N ARG A 168 -12.24 -9.11 -14.84
CA ARG A 168 -13.42 -9.97 -15.06
C ARG A 168 -13.29 -11.32 -14.38
N SER A 169 -12.07 -11.76 -14.07
CA SER A 169 -11.79 -13.06 -13.43
C SER A 169 -11.88 -13.04 -11.90
N ILE A 170 -11.98 -11.87 -11.26
CA ILE A 170 -12.08 -11.73 -9.80
C ILE A 170 -13.50 -11.98 -9.24
N GLN A 171 -14.40 -12.58 -10.04
CA GLN A 171 -15.75 -13.02 -9.63
C GLN A 171 -15.73 -14.41 -8.99
#